data_AF-A0AAD7JL68-F1
#
_entry.id   AF-A0AAD7JL68-F1
#
_cell.length_a   1.000
_cell.length_b   1.000
_cell.length_c   1.000
_cell.angle_alpha   90.00
_cell.angle_beta   90.00
_cell.angle_gamma   90.00
#
_symmetry.space_group_name_H-M   'P 1'
#
loop_
_entity.id
_entity.type
_entity.pdbx_description
1 polymer ?
#
loop_
_entity_poly.entity_id
_entity_poly.type
_entity_poly.pdbx_seq_one_letter_code
_entity_poly.pdbx_strand_id
1 'polypeptide(L)'
;MHHNIPGQLTTTSAPSHDLLTEFIENAHENPCANLVSLLRNSTTYKQFLSRRYASAQHLLDLLQDLLDANSSPQFVRPFLIRALLRLSRVSGRHPRCFPIPDLDPEEQVDAGNYSDVWKGSVKGREVCIKIMRLYKTSDIEGLLQEFGREALLWRQLCYPNVLPFFGLYYLEKRLCLISPWMENGNIFEYLRKRP
;
A
#
# COMPACT_ATOMS: atom_id res chain seq x y z
N MET A 1 -50.58 22.49 -46.04
CA MET A 1 -50.78 21.81 -44.73
C MET A 1 -49.40 21.42 -44.22
N HIS A 2 -48.84 22.26 -43.36
CA HIS A 2 -47.54 22.06 -42.73
C HIS A 2 -47.76 21.22 -41.45
N HIS A 3 -47.10 20.06 -41.35
CA HIS A 3 -47.02 19.34 -40.08
C HIS A 3 -45.65 19.61 -39.43
N ASN A 4 -45.73 20.37 -38.32
CA ASN A 4 -44.69 20.62 -37.34
C ASN A 4 -44.28 19.33 -36.63
N ILE A 5 -42.97 19.12 -36.49
CA ILE A 5 -42.36 18.14 -35.58
C ILE A 5 -42.07 18.86 -34.25
N PRO A 6 -42.50 18.36 -33.08
CA PRO A 6 -42.24 19.03 -31.82
C PRO A 6 -40.83 18.72 -31.27
N GLY A 7 -40.08 19.81 -31.10
CA GLY A 7 -38.99 20.09 -30.14
C GLY A 7 -38.29 18.95 -29.42
N GLN A 8 -37.05 18.69 -29.81
CA GLN A 8 -36.03 18.20 -28.88
C GLN A 8 -35.46 19.40 -28.09
N LEU A 9 -35.68 19.37 -26.77
CA LEU A 9 -34.97 20.22 -25.82
C LEU A 9 -33.50 19.79 -25.78
N THR A 10 -32.62 20.58 -26.38
CA THR A 10 -31.18 20.51 -26.15
C THR A 10 -30.90 21.03 -24.74
N THR A 11 -30.80 20.13 -23.76
CA THR A 11 -30.16 20.44 -22.50
C THR A 11 -28.66 20.43 -22.72
N THR A 12 -28.10 21.63 -22.95
CA THR A 12 -26.66 21.87 -22.96
C THR A 12 -26.14 21.67 -21.53
N SER A 13 -25.71 20.45 -21.21
CA SER A 13 -24.94 20.20 -20.00
C SER A 13 -23.55 20.80 -20.19
N ALA A 14 -23.23 21.82 -19.40
CA ALA A 14 -21.88 22.37 -19.30
C ALA A 14 -20.88 21.24 -19.02
N PRO A 15 -19.66 21.27 -19.60
CA PRO A 15 -18.66 20.26 -19.34
C PRO A 15 -18.24 20.38 -17.88
N SER A 16 -18.53 19.35 -17.09
CA SER A 16 -17.86 19.12 -15.83
C SER A 16 -16.38 18.91 -16.13
N HIS A 17 -15.60 19.99 -16.13
CA HIS A 17 -14.15 19.94 -16.21
C HIS A 17 -13.67 18.97 -15.12
N ASP A 18 -13.08 17.86 -15.55
CA ASP A 18 -12.62 16.81 -14.65
C ASP A 18 -11.39 17.33 -13.90
N LEU A 19 -11.58 17.74 -12.64
CA LEU A 19 -10.52 18.22 -11.74
C LEU A 19 -9.35 17.22 -11.61
N LEU A 20 -9.55 15.96 -12.00
CA LEU A 20 -8.48 14.97 -12.13
C LEU A 20 -7.59 15.18 -13.36
N THR A 21 -8.16 15.63 -14.47
CA THR A 21 -7.38 16.00 -15.66
C THR A 21 -6.51 17.19 -15.30
N GLU A 22 -7.08 18.19 -14.62
CA GLU A 22 -6.34 19.33 -14.08
C GLU A 22 -5.31 18.91 -13.00
N PHE A 23 -5.60 17.90 -12.17
CA PHE A 23 -4.64 17.37 -11.19
C PHE A 23 -3.48 16.62 -11.86
N ILE A 24 -3.74 15.78 -12.86
CA ILE A 24 -2.71 15.05 -13.61
C ILE A 24 -1.87 16.03 -14.43
N GLU A 25 -2.50 17.03 -15.06
CA GLU A 25 -1.84 18.10 -15.81
C GLU A 25 -0.97 19.00 -14.92
N ASN A 26 -1.44 19.37 -13.71
CA ASN A 26 -0.69 20.22 -12.78
C ASN A 26 0.23 19.47 -11.81
N ALA A 27 0.14 18.13 -11.73
CA ALA A 27 1.03 17.32 -10.89
C ALA A 27 2.49 17.36 -11.36
N HIS A 28 2.76 17.81 -12.58
CA HIS A 28 4.11 17.94 -13.12
C HIS A 28 4.95 19.03 -12.43
N GLU A 29 4.33 20.10 -11.90
CA GLU A 29 5.08 21.22 -11.29
C GLU A 29 5.24 21.08 -9.77
N ASN A 30 4.22 20.62 -9.04
CA ASN A 30 4.30 20.39 -7.59
C ASN A 30 3.28 19.34 -7.09
N PRO A 31 3.58 18.04 -7.24
CA PRO A 31 2.64 16.96 -6.90
C PRO A 31 2.32 16.93 -5.40
N CYS A 32 3.27 17.28 -4.53
CA CYS A 32 3.07 17.32 -3.08
C CYS A 32 2.06 18.41 -2.66
N ALA A 33 2.18 19.63 -3.20
CA ALA A 33 1.29 20.73 -2.84
C ALA A 33 -0.16 20.47 -3.28
N ASN A 34 -0.34 19.96 -4.50
CA ASN A 34 -1.66 19.62 -5.05
C ASN A 34 -2.31 18.46 -4.30
N LEU A 35 -1.52 17.48 -3.90
CA LEU A 35 -2.04 16.37 -3.12
C LEU A 35 -2.38 16.80 -1.70
N VAL A 36 -1.58 17.66 -1.06
CA VAL A 36 -1.89 18.20 0.28
C VAL A 36 -3.17 19.05 0.27
N SER A 37 -3.38 19.88 -0.75
CA SER A 37 -4.62 20.67 -0.87
C SER A 37 -5.85 19.76 -1.06
N LEU A 38 -5.73 18.73 -1.90
CA LEU A 38 -6.75 17.71 -2.10
C LEU A 38 -7.08 16.96 -0.80
N LEU A 39 -6.06 16.54 -0.05
CA LEU A 39 -6.22 15.79 1.20
C LEU A 39 -6.84 16.62 2.33
N ARG A 40 -6.76 17.96 2.25
CA ARG A 40 -7.35 18.89 3.22
C ARG A 40 -8.81 19.22 2.93
N ASN A 41 -9.25 19.11 1.67
CA ASN A 41 -10.65 19.37 1.30
C ASN A 41 -11.50 18.11 1.43
N SER A 42 -12.60 18.19 2.18
CA SER A 42 -13.42 17.04 2.54
C SER A 42 -14.15 16.41 1.34
N THR A 43 -14.54 17.19 0.34
CA THR A 43 -15.23 16.73 -0.86
C THR A 43 -14.27 15.98 -1.78
N THR A 44 -13.13 16.59 -2.09
CA THR A 44 -12.10 15.98 -2.94
C THR A 44 -11.50 14.76 -2.27
N TYR A 45 -11.34 14.78 -0.94
CA TYR A 45 -10.85 13.63 -0.20
C TYR A 45 -11.82 12.44 -0.23
N LYS A 46 -13.15 12.68 -0.18
CA LYS A 46 -14.15 11.62 -0.38
C LYS A 46 -14.08 11.05 -1.80
N GLN A 47 -13.92 11.89 -2.81
CA GLN A 47 -13.75 11.45 -4.21
C GLN A 47 -12.45 10.67 -4.43
N PHE A 48 -11.39 11.00 -3.70
CA PHE A 48 -10.15 10.22 -3.68
C PHE A 48 -10.37 8.83 -3.07
N LEU A 49 -11.08 8.74 -1.94
CA LEU A 49 -11.38 7.45 -1.30
C LEU A 49 -12.43 6.60 -2.03
N SER A 50 -13.21 7.17 -2.95
CA SER A 50 -14.16 6.40 -3.75
C SER A 50 -13.52 5.71 -4.96
N ARG A 51 -12.24 5.97 -5.26
CA ARG A 51 -11.54 5.35 -6.38
C ARG A 51 -11.36 3.86 -6.19
N ARG A 52 -11.46 3.11 -7.29
CA ARG A 52 -11.34 1.64 -7.34
C ARG A 52 -10.48 1.23 -8.54
N TYR A 53 -10.12 -0.06 -8.59
CA TYR A 53 -9.43 -0.69 -9.72
C TYR A 53 -8.15 0.06 -10.13
N ALA A 54 -7.96 0.30 -11.44
CA ALA A 54 -6.76 0.94 -11.98
C ALA A 54 -6.54 2.35 -11.43
N SER A 55 -7.59 3.15 -11.25
CA SER A 55 -7.45 4.51 -10.71
C SER A 55 -6.91 4.50 -9.27
N ALA A 56 -7.45 3.61 -8.42
CA ALA A 56 -6.91 3.43 -7.07
C ALA A 56 -5.46 2.94 -7.10
N GLN A 57 -5.13 2.02 -8.02
CA GLN A 57 -3.76 1.50 -8.16
C GLN A 57 -2.76 2.62 -8.48
N HIS A 58 -3.03 3.43 -9.50
CA HIS A 58 -2.15 4.54 -9.88
C HIS A 58 -1.92 5.54 -8.74
N LEU A 59 -2.97 5.85 -7.98
CA LEU A 59 -2.86 6.74 -6.83
C LEU A 59 -2.05 6.12 -5.68
N LEU A 60 -2.19 4.82 -5.41
CA LEU A 60 -1.37 4.12 -4.42
C LEU A 60 0.11 4.12 -4.80
N ASP A 61 0.41 3.89 -6.07
CA ASP A 61 1.80 3.90 -6.57
C ASP A 61 2.38 5.30 -6.48
N LEU A 62 1.65 6.34 -6.94
CA LEU A 62 2.09 7.73 -6.82
C LEU A 62 2.35 8.14 -5.36
N LEU A 63 1.47 7.75 -4.43
CA LEU A 63 1.68 8.03 -3.00
C LEU A 63 2.94 7.37 -2.47
N GLN A 64 3.21 6.12 -2.88
CA GLN A 64 4.40 5.41 -2.45
C GLN A 64 5.67 6.01 -3.09
N ASP A 65 5.63 6.39 -4.36
CA ASP A 65 6.74 7.05 -5.06
C ASP A 65 7.08 8.40 -4.38
N LEU A 66 6.07 9.18 -3.98
CA LEU A 66 6.27 10.42 -3.22
C LEU A 66 6.84 10.19 -1.82
N LEU A 67 6.52 9.06 -1.19
CA LEU A 67 7.05 8.68 0.12
C LEU A 67 8.49 8.16 0.04
N ASP A 68 8.84 7.48 -1.05
CA ASP A 68 10.17 6.95 -1.34
C ASP A 68 11.12 8.05 -1.87
N ALA A 69 10.56 9.04 -2.58
CA ALA A 69 11.28 10.25 -2.94
C ALA A 69 11.54 11.08 -1.67
N ASN A 70 12.77 11.01 -1.14
CA ASN A 70 13.24 11.77 0.04
C ASN A 70 13.17 13.31 -0.12
N SER A 71 12.56 13.82 -1.18
CA SER A 71 12.29 15.23 -1.46
C SER A 71 10.99 15.74 -0.85
N SER A 72 10.08 14.87 -0.39
CA SER A 72 8.85 15.30 0.29
C SER A 72 9.13 15.94 1.66
N PRO A 73 8.62 17.14 1.96
CA PRO A 73 8.80 17.75 3.27
C PRO A 73 8.27 16.87 4.41
N GLN A 74 9.01 16.79 5.51
CA GLN A 74 8.70 15.87 6.63
C GLN A 74 7.28 16.07 7.19
N PHE A 75 6.77 17.30 7.20
CA PHE A 75 5.42 17.61 7.68
C PHE A 75 4.30 17.10 6.74
N VAL A 76 4.60 16.81 5.48
CA VAL A 76 3.64 16.26 4.50
C VAL A 76 3.50 14.74 4.63
N ARG A 77 4.57 14.04 5.02
CA ARG A 77 4.62 12.57 5.09
C ARG A 77 3.44 11.95 5.87
N PRO A 78 3.02 12.45 7.05
CA PRO A 78 1.90 11.87 7.78
C PRO A 78 0.58 11.90 6.99
N PHE A 79 0.38 12.91 6.16
CA PHE A 79 -0.81 13.02 5.30
C PHE A 79 -0.77 11.99 4.18
N LEU A 80 0.40 11.82 3.54
CA LEU A 80 0.62 10.81 2.51
C LEU A 80 0.41 9.40 3.05
N ILE A 81 1.03 9.07 4.20
CA ILE A 81 0.88 7.76 4.85
C ILE A 81 -0.60 7.50 5.18
N ARG A 82 -1.31 8.49 5.73
CA ARG A 82 -2.74 8.35 6.04
C ARG A 82 -3.59 8.14 4.80
N ALA A 83 -3.30 8.86 3.71
CA ALA A 83 -3.99 8.70 2.44
C ALA A 83 -3.73 7.31 1.84
N LEU A 84 -2.48 6.87 1.84
CA LEU A 84 -2.04 5.55 1.37
C LEU A 84 -2.77 4.44 2.13
N LEU A 85 -2.73 4.47 3.46
CA LEU A 85 -3.40 3.48 4.32
C LEU A 85 -4.92 3.43 4.07
N ARG A 86 -5.56 4.59 3.95
CA ARG A 86 -7.02 4.66 3.79
C ARG A 86 -7.45 4.24 2.38
N LEU A 87 -6.74 4.67 1.34
CA LEU A 87 -7.02 4.28 -0.03
C LEU A 87 -6.77 2.77 -0.21
N SER A 88 -5.70 2.24 0.37
CA SER A 88 -5.41 0.81 0.35
C SER A 88 -6.55 0.01 0.95
N ARG A 89 -6.99 0.38 2.16
CA ARG A 89 -8.10 -0.28 2.84
C ARG A 89 -9.39 -0.29 2.03
N VAL A 90 -9.82 0.87 1.51
CA VAL A 90 -11.11 0.97 0.80
C VAL A 90 -11.08 0.38 -0.61
N SER A 91 -9.90 0.21 -1.20
CA SER A 91 -9.75 -0.36 -2.55
C SER A 91 -9.32 -1.82 -2.55
N GLY A 92 -8.88 -2.37 -1.41
CA GLY A 92 -8.32 -3.72 -1.29
C GLY A 92 -6.99 -3.90 -2.05
N ARG A 93 -6.23 -2.81 -2.25
CA ARG A 93 -5.00 -2.79 -3.06
C ARG A 93 -3.82 -2.26 -2.28
N HIS A 94 -2.60 -2.56 -2.74
CA HIS A 94 -1.35 -2.02 -2.21
C HIS A 94 -0.49 -1.49 -3.38
N PRO A 95 0.58 -0.70 -3.13
CA PRO A 95 1.51 -0.27 -4.16
C PRO A 95 2.12 -1.45 -4.94
N ARG A 96 2.30 -1.31 -6.25
CA ARG A 96 2.86 -2.36 -7.14
C ARG A 96 4.33 -2.66 -6.87
N CYS A 97 5.06 -1.80 -6.17
CA CYS A 97 6.45 -2.03 -5.77
C CYS A 97 6.60 -3.00 -4.59
N PHE A 98 5.49 -3.44 -3.97
CA PHE A 98 5.55 -4.31 -2.79
C PHE A 98 5.78 -5.79 -3.12
N PRO A 99 5.06 -6.41 -4.09
CA PRO A 99 5.26 -7.82 -4.39
C PRO A 99 6.70 -8.11 -4.84
N ILE A 100 7.31 -9.12 -4.21
CA ILE A 100 8.62 -9.63 -4.61
C ILE A 100 8.43 -10.89 -5.47
N PRO A 101 8.95 -10.92 -6.70
CA PRO A 101 9.01 -12.14 -7.48
C PRO A 101 10.13 -13.06 -6.99
N ASP A 102 10.07 -14.33 -7.37
CA ASP A 102 11.17 -15.30 -7.19
C ASP A 102 11.55 -15.54 -5.71
N LEU A 103 10.54 -15.73 -4.85
CA LEU A 103 10.72 -16.17 -3.47
C LEU A 103 10.68 -17.69 -3.41
N ASP A 104 11.72 -18.29 -2.85
CA ASP A 104 11.85 -19.73 -2.61
C ASP A 104 11.77 -19.99 -1.10
N PRO A 105 10.62 -20.41 -0.54
CA PRO A 105 10.52 -20.82 0.86
C PRO A 105 11.29 -22.12 1.09
N GLU A 106 12.02 -22.19 2.20
CA GLU A 106 12.85 -23.35 2.54
C GLU A 106 12.26 -24.10 3.73
N GLU A 107 12.50 -23.60 4.94
CA GLU A 107 12.09 -24.27 6.18
C GLU A 107 11.36 -23.34 7.14
N GLN A 108 10.48 -23.93 7.95
CA GLN A 108 9.91 -23.23 9.10
C GLN A 108 10.93 -23.21 10.24
N VAL A 109 11.24 -22.01 10.74
CA VAL A 109 12.22 -21.82 11.83
C VAL A 109 11.56 -21.51 13.17
N ASP A 110 10.39 -20.86 13.15
CA ASP A 110 9.68 -20.48 14.37
C ASP A 110 8.17 -20.36 14.12
N ALA A 111 7.41 -20.33 15.22
CA ALA A 111 5.96 -20.29 15.25
C ALA A 111 5.49 -19.37 16.38
N GLY A 112 4.93 -18.23 16.01
CA GLY A 112 4.21 -17.36 16.94
C GLY A 112 2.73 -17.75 17.08
N ASN A 113 1.99 -16.93 17.83
CA ASN A 113 0.54 -17.10 17.98
C ASN A 113 -0.24 -16.82 16.67
N TYR A 114 0.22 -15.83 15.90
CA TYR A 114 -0.51 -15.30 14.73
C TYR A 114 0.22 -15.51 13.40
N SER A 115 1.50 -15.86 13.43
CA SER A 115 2.34 -16.06 12.25
C SER A 115 3.30 -17.21 12.43
N ASP A 116 3.64 -17.83 11.32
CA ASP A 116 4.81 -18.69 11.19
C ASP A 116 5.98 -17.86 10.65
N VAL A 117 7.19 -18.19 11.08
CA VAL A 117 8.43 -17.61 10.53
C VAL A 117 9.14 -18.70 9.77
N TRP A 118 9.40 -18.42 8.51
CA TRP A 118 10.12 -19.30 7.61
C TRP A 118 11.41 -18.62 7.15
N LYS A 119 12.42 -19.44 6.91
CA LYS A 119 13.60 -19.05 6.14
C LYS A 119 13.35 -19.37 4.67
N GLY A 120 13.94 -18.57 3.80
CA GLY A 120 13.95 -18.83 2.36
C GLY A 120 14.95 -17.93 1.67
N SER A 121 14.85 -17.87 0.35
CA SER A 121 15.74 -17.03 -0.45
C SER A 121 15.03 -16.27 -1.56
N VAL A 122 15.58 -15.09 -1.90
CA VAL A 122 15.21 -14.30 -3.08
C VAL A 122 16.47 -14.07 -3.88
N LYS A 123 16.52 -14.61 -5.10
CA LYS A 123 17.71 -14.52 -5.98
C LYS A 123 19.00 -14.96 -5.27
N GLY A 124 18.91 -16.05 -4.49
CA GLY A 124 20.03 -16.60 -3.72
C GLY A 124 20.44 -15.81 -2.47
N ARG A 125 19.69 -14.79 -2.06
CA ARG A 125 19.91 -14.08 -0.78
C ARG A 125 18.91 -14.55 0.25
N GLU A 126 19.39 -14.91 1.43
CA GLU A 126 18.55 -15.38 2.53
C GLU A 126 17.61 -14.28 3.03
N VAL A 127 16.36 -14.67 3.25
CA VAL A 127 15.29 -13.80 3.74
C VAL A 127 14.49 -14.48 4.83
N CYS A 128 13.88 -13.65 5.66
CA CYS A 128 12.83 -14.05 6.59
C CYS A 128 11.47 -13.87 5.93
N ILE A 129 10.63 -14.90 6.01
CA ILE A 129 9.28 -14.96 5.48
C ILE A 129 8.32 -15.08 6.67
N LYS A 130 7.65 -13.99 7.03
CA LYS A 130 6.60 -14.01 8.06
C LYS A 130 5.27 -14.36 7.38
N ILE A 131 4.80 -15.58 7.59
CA ILE A 131 3.56 -16.10 6.99
C ILE A 131 2.41 -15.90 7.96
N MET A 132 1.37 -15.20 7.51
CA MET A 132 0.19 -14.97 8.33
C MET A 132 -0.72 -16.19 8.36
N ARG A 133 -1.14 -16.61 9.56
CA ARG A 133 -2.07 -17.74 9.71
C ARG A 133 -3.51 -17.27 9.47
N LEU A 134 -4.21 -17.96 8.57
CA LEU A 134 -5.64 -17.80 8.36
C LEU A 134 -6.36 -18.99 9.01
N TYR A 135 -7.20 -18.75 10.01
CA TYR A 135 -8.03 -19.82 10.61
C TYR A 135 -9.39 -19.86 9.93
N LYS A 136 -10.05 -21.03 9.91
CA LYS A 136 -11.37 -21.20 9.27
C LYS A 136 -12.45 -20.27 9.82
N THR A 137 -12.32 -19.84 11.08
CA THR A 137 -13.23 -18.92 11.76
C THR A 137 -12.81 -17.45 11.66
N SER A 138 -11.66 -17.16 11.03
CA SER A 138 -11.15 -15.80 10.92
C SER A 138 -12.00 -14.97 9.95
N ASP A 139 -12.20 -13.70 10.29
CA ASP A 139 -12.54 -12.67 9.30
C ASP A 139 -11.34 -12.48 8.38
N ILE A 140 -11.30 -13.25 7.29
CA ILE A 140 -10.18 -13.27 6.34
C ILE A 140 -9.94 -11.87 5.76
N GLU A 141 -11.01 -11.13 5.45
CA GLU A 141 -10.88 -9.81 4.84
C GLU A 141 -10.31 -8.80 5.83
N GLY A 142 -10.88 -8.72 7.04
CA GLY A 142 -10.36 -7.84 8.09
C GLY A 142 -8.91 -8.16 8.45
N LEU A 143 -8.57 -9.44 8.49
CA LEU A 143 -7.22 -9.90 8.80
C LEU A 143 -6.22 -9.53 7.69
N LEU A 144 -6.59 -9.70 6.41
CA LEU A 144 -5.78 -9.25 5.28
C LEU A 144 -5.63 -7.71 5.27
N GLN A 145 -6.66 -6.96 5.68
CA GLN A 145 -6.57 -5.50 5.81
C GLN A 145 -5.58 -5.07 6.90
N GLU A 146 -5.61 -5.70 8.07
CA GLU A 146 -4.66 -5.39 9.16
C GLU A 146 -3.22 -5.76 8.77
N PHE A 147 -3.01 -6.87 8.05
CA PHE A 147 -1.67 -7.21 7.56
C PHE A 147 -1.19 -6.34 6.41
N GLY A 148 -2.09 -5.93 5.51
CA GLY A 148 -1.77 -4.92 4.50
C GLY A 148 -1.36 -3.61 5.16
N ARG A 149 -2.04 -3.21 6.25
CA ARG A 149 -1.65 -2.06 7.05
C ARG A 149 -0.26 -2.23 7.70
N GLU A 150 0.05 -3.40 8.25
CA GLU A 150 1.38 -3.71 8.79
C GLU A 150 2.47 -3.51 7.74
N ALA A 151 2.29 -4.08 6.54
CA ALA A 151 3.23 -3.93 5.42
C ALA A 151 3.42 -2.46 5.00
N LEU A 152 2.31 -1.72 4.85
CA LEU A 152 2.34 -0.33 4.44
C LEU A 152 3.05 0.57 5.46
N LEU A 153 2.82 0.35 6.75
CA LEU A 153 3.51 1.08 7.81
C LEU A 153 4.98 0.70 7.88
N TRP A 154 5.29 -0.59 7.84
CA TRP A 154 6.66 -1.09 7.92
C TRP A 154 7.52 -0.54 6.77
N ARG A 155 6.99 -0.46 5.54
CA ARG A 155 7.67 0.20 4.41
C ARG A 155 8.13 1.63 4.71
N GLN A 156 7.44 2.36 5.59
CA GLN A 156 7.79 3.75 5.91
C GLN A 156 8.84 3.87 7.03
N LEU A 157 9.18 2.76 7.71
CA LEU A 157 10.14 2.73 8.81
C LEU A 157 11.56 2.46 8.30
N CYS A 158 12.14 3.44 7.61
CA CYS A 158 13.50 3.35 7.09
C CYS A 158 14.52 3.96 8.07
N TYR A 159 15.02 3.16 9.01
CA TYR A 159 16.03 3.57 10.00
C TYR A 159 17.09 2.48 10.22
N PRO A 160 18.35 2.83 10.57
CA PRO A 160 19.44 1.85 10.73
C PRO A 160 19.20 0.73 11.74
N ASN A 161 18.39 1.00 12.78
CA ASN A 161 18.11 0.06 13.87
C ASN A 161 16.70 -0.54 13.78
N VAL A 162 15.99 -0.30 12.68
CA VAL A 162 14.69 -0.93 12.41
C VAL A 162 14.88 -1.93 11.28
N LEU A 163 14.39 -3.15 11.47
CA LEU A 163 14.52 -4.21 10.47
C LEU A 163 13.93 -3.74 9.13
N PRO A 164 14.69 -3.77 8.02
CA PRO A 164 14.17 -3.36 6.73
C PRO A 164 13.02 -4.24 6.25
N PHE A 165 12.04 -3.62 5.60
CA PHE A 165 10.99 -4.31 4.87
C PHE A 165 11.38 -4.43 3.41
N PHE A 166 11.46 -5.67 2.89
CA PHE A 166 11.74 -5.91 1.48
C PHE A 166 10.47 -5.87 0.65
N GLY A 167 9.38 -6.49 1.11
CA GLY A 167 8.16 -6.56 0.32
C GLY A 167 7.15 -7.60 0.77
N LEU A 168 6.18 -7.84 -0.10
CA LEU A 168 5.08 -8.79 0.07
C LEU A 168 5.28 -10.02 -0.80
N TYR A 169 4.76 -11.14 -0.34
CA TYR A 169 4.58 -12.33 -1.14
C TYR A 169 3.22 -12.97 -0.85
N TYR A 170 2.65 -13.67 -1.84
CA TYR A 170 1.38 -14.37 -1.69
C TYR A 170 1.59 -15.87 -1.79
N LEU A 171 1.66 -16.55 -0.65
CA LEU A 171 1.79 -18.00 -0.59
C LEU A 171 0.40 -18.61 -0.38
N GLU A 172 -0.15 -19.25 -1.42
CA GLU A 172 -1.44 -19.96 -1.34
C GLU A 172 -2.58 -19.10 -0.75
N LYS A 173 -2.67 -17.84 -1.18
CA LYS A 173 -3.61 -16.80 -0.68
C LYS A 173 -3.30 -16.26 0.73
N ARG A 174 -2.23 -16.70 1.38
CA ARG A 174 -1.73 -16.07 2.61
C ARG A 174 -0.79 -14.93 2.25
N LEU A 175 -0.97 -13.79 2.90
CA LEU A 175 -0.03 -12.68 2.79
C LEU A 175 1.21 -13.00 3.60
N CYS A 176 2.38 -12.78 3.00
CA CYS A 176 3.68 -12.95 3.63
C CYS A 176 4.42 -11.61 3.63
N LEU A 177 5.09 -11.30 4.74
CA LEU A 177 5.96 -10.12 4.87
C LEU A 177 7.42 -10.59 4.78
N ILE A 178 8.19 -9.94 3.91
CA ILE A 178 9.57 -10.33 3.62
C ILE A 178 10.54 -9.30 4.19
N SER A 179 11.56 -9.79 4.89
CA SER A 179 12.64 -8.97 5.47
C SER A 179 13.98 -9.71 5.40
N PRO A 180 15.12 -9.06 5.67
CA PRO A 180 16.40 -9.76 5.76
C PRO A 180 16.36 -10.91 6.77
N TRP A 181 17.09 -11.99 6.50
CA TRP A 181 17.37 -13.01 7.50
C TRP A 181 18.31 -12.45 8.59
N MET A 182 18.05 -12.78 9.85
CA MET A 182 18.81 -12.28 11.02
C MET A 182 19.47 -13.46 11.76
N GLU A 183 20.74 -13.72 11.45
CA GLU A 183 21.48 -14.90 11.95
C GLU A 183 21.58 -15.03 13.48
N ASN A 184 21.54 -13.90 14.18
CA ASN A 184 21.68 -13.87 15.63
C ASN A 184 20.38 -14.14 16.39
N GLY A 185 19.27 -14.40 15.67
CA GLY A 185 17.96 -14.65 16.27
C GLY A 185 17.43 -13.44 17.04
N ASN A 186 16.60 -13.71 18.04
CA ASN A 186 16.06 -12.66 18.90
C ASN A 186 16.99 -12.33 20.08
N ILE A 187 16.74 -11.19 20.75
CA ILE A 187 17.60 -10.71 21.83
C ILE A 187 17.71 -11.70 23.01
N PHE A 188 16.64 -12.42 23.35
CA PHE A 188 16.66 -13.39 24.43
C PHE A 188 17.55 -14.59 24.09
N GLU A 189 17.45 -15.09 22.86
CA GLU A 189 18.31 -16.17 22.36
C GLU A 189 19.77 -15.75 22.28
N TYR A 190 20.02 -14.53 21.79
CA TYR A 190 21.37 -14.00 21.66
C TYR A 190 22.05 -13.86 23.03
N LEU A 191 21.37 -13.24 24.01
CA LEU A 191 21.89 -13.07 25.37
C LEU A 191 22.10 -14.42 26.08
N ARG A 192 21.21 -15.41 25.85
CA ARG A 192 21.41 -16.76 26.41
C ARG A 192 22.65 -17.46 25.86
N LYS A 193 22.99 -17.23 24.58
CA LYS A 193 24.18 -17.79 23.93
C LYS A 193 25.46 -17.00 24.27
N ARG A 194 25.32 -15.75 24.71
CA ARG A 194 26.43 -14.82 24.99
C ARG A 194 26.13 -14.04 26.28
N PRO A 195 26.34 -14.66 27.46
CA PRO A 195 26.05 -14.05 28.76
C PRO A 195 26.97 -12.87 29.09
#